data_AF-A0A2N5PB00-F1
#
_entry.id   AF-A0A2N5PB00-F1
#
_cell.length_a   1.000
_cell.length_b   1.000
_cell.length_c   1.000
_cell.angle_alpha   90.00
_cell.angle_beta   90.00
_cell.angle_gamma   90.00
#
_symmetry.space_group_name_H-M   'P 1'
#
loop_
_entity.id
_entity.type
_entity.pdbx_description
1 polymer ?
#
loop_
_entity_poly.entity_id
_entity_poly.type
_entity_poly.pdbx_seq_one_letter_code
_entity_poly.pdbx_strand_id
1 'polypeptide(L)'
;MKAPKEIASKAERYEELKKEIDTLYEELEEFANANGFEDFWINGFGVSQEPNGEEQFNGEYCDQWMRGEDSGDGIYYYPIEGSTQYFWIAYAF
;
A
#
# COMPACT_ATOMS: atom_id res chain seq x y z
N MET A 1 -33.64 -16.78 -1.68
CA MET A 1 -33.32 -15.50 -0.99
C MET A 1 -33.19 -14.40 -2.03
N LYS A 2 -33.41 -13.14 -1.66
CA LYS A 2 -33.23 -11.96 -2.53
C LYS A 2 -32.32 -10.96 -1.82
N ALA A 3 -31.47 -10.26 -2.56
CA ALA A 3 -30.65 -9.18 -2.00
C ALA A 3 -31.52 -7.95 -1.68
N PRO A 4 -31.33 -7.28 -0.52
CA PRO A 4 -31.95 -6.00 -0.23
C PRO A 4 -31.51 -4.92 -1.23
N LYS A 5 -32.41 -3.99 -1.58
CA LYS A 5 -32.08 -2.88 -2.51
C LYS A 5 -30.88 -2.06 -2.03
N GLU A 6 -30.77 -1.82 -0.74
CA GLU A 6 -29.64 -1.08 -0.16
C GLU A 6 -28.29 -1.78 -0.42
N ILE A 7 -28.26 -3.12 -0.38
CA ILE A 7 -27.04 -3.88 -0.66
C ILE A 7 -26.68 -3.81 -2.14
N ALA A 8 -27.69 -3.86 -3.03
CA ALA A 8 -27.46 -3.69 -4.46
C ALA A 8 -26.89 -2.29 -4.78
N SER A 9 -27.44 -1.22 -4.20
CA SER A 9 -26.90 0.14 -4.39
C SER A 9 -25.49 0.32 -3.83
N LYS A 10 -25.16 -0.35 -2.71
CA LYS A 10 -23.77 -0.36 -2.21
C LYS A 10 -22.81 -1.09 -3.15
N ALA A 11 -23.26 -2.17 -3.80
CA ALA A 11 -22.46 -2.88 -4.79
C ALA A 11 -22.19 -2.03 -6.04
N GLU A 12 -23.20 -1.31 -6.55
CA GLU A 12 -23.01 -0.35 -7.65
C GLU A 12 -21.98 0.73 -7.29
N ARG A 13 -22.10 1.34 -6.10
CA ARG A 13 -21.13 2.34 -5.65
C ARG A 13 -19.73 1.77 -5.46
N TYR A 14 -19.63 0.53 -4.98
CA TYR A 14 -18.36 -0.17 -4.86
C TYR A 14 -17.69 -0.37 -6.22
N GLU A 15 -18.43 -0.80 -7.24
CA GLU A 15 -17.89 -0.98 -8.61
C GLU A 15 -17.40 0.34 -9.22
N GLU A 16 -18.11 1.46 -8.97
CA GLU A 16 -17.65 2.78 -9.41
C GLU A 16 -16.34 3.19 -8.74
N LEU A 17 -16.27 3.08 -7.42
CA LEU A 17 -15.06 3.44 -6.65
C LEU A 17 -13.89 2.51 -6.96
N LYS A 18 -14.15 1.23 -7.22
CA LYS A 18 -13.12 0.26 -7.53
C LYS A 18 -12.36 0.63 -8.80
N LYS A 19 -13.03 1.19 -9.82
CA LYS A 19 -12.35 1.66 -11.04
C LYS A 19 -11.37 2.79 -10.75
N GLU A 20 -11.77 3.75 -9.92
CA GLU A 20 -10.89 4.86 -9.51
C GLU A 20 -9.71 4.33 -8.67
N ILE A 21 -9.98 3.41 -7.75
CA ILE A 21 -8.95 2.73 -6.94
C ILE A 21 -7.98 1.96 -7.83
N ASP A 22 -8.46 1.23 -8.84
CA ASP A 22 -7.61 0.44 -9.73
C ASP A 22 -6.66 1.33 -10.55
N THR A 23 -7.17 2.45 -11.09
CA THR A 23 -6.31 3.43 -11.79
C THR A 23 -5.26 4.03 -10.86
N LEU A 24 -5.63 4.44 -9.64
CA LEU A 24 -4.66 4.96 -8.67
C LEU A 24 -3.65 3.89 -8.24
N TYR A 25 -4.10 2.64 -8.09
CA TYR A 25 -3.24 1.53 -7.72
C TYR A 25 -2.18 1.27 -8.78
N GLU A 26 -2.54 1.28 -10.07
CA GLU A 26 -1.57 1.11 -11.18
C GLU A 26 -0.47 2.19 -11.14
N GLU A 27 -0.84 3.47 -10.96
CA GLU A 27 0.14 4.57 -10.86
C GLU A 27 1.08 4.43 -9.64
N LEU A 28 0.52 4.02 -8.49
CA LEU A 28 1.30 3.82 -7.26
C LEU A 28 2.18 2.57 -7.33
N GLU A 29 1.73 1.50 -8.00
CA GLU A 29 2.48 0.28 -8.24
C GLU A 29 3.65 0.53 -9.21
N GLU A 30 3.44 1.31 -10.27
CA GLU A 30 4.53 1.75 -11.15
C GLU A 30 5.61 2.52 -10.36
N PHE A 31 5.20 3.42 -9.47
CA PHE A 31 6.13 4.10 -8.56
C PHE A 31 6.86 3.11 -7.65
N ALA A 32 6.15 2.16 -7.03
CA ALA A 32 6.76 1.16 -6.16
C ALA A 32 7.80 0.31 -6.91
N ASN A 33 7.45 -0.19 -8.09
CA ASN A 33 8.33 -1.01 -8.92
C ASN A 33 9.58 -0.25 -9.33
N ALA A 34 9.45 1.02 -9.73
CA ALA A 34 10.59 1.89 -10.04
C ALA A 34 11.53 2.14 -8.84
N ASN A 35 11.06 1.87 -7.61
CA ASN A 35 11.80 2.04 -6.36
C ASN A 35 12.16 0.70 -5.69
N GLY A 36 12.20 -0.39 -6.46
CA GLY A 36 12.75 -1.68 -6.00
C GLY A 36 11.73 -2.69 -5.49
N PHE A 37 10.44 -2.45 -5.70
CA PHE A 37 9.38 -3.40 -5.34
C PHE A 37 8.94 -4.33 -6.49
N GLU A 38 9.67 -4.35 -7.63
CA GLU A 38 9.26 -5.11 -8.83
C GLU A 38 9.07 -6.63 -8.62
N ASP A 39 9.82 -7.20 -7.68
CA ASP A 39 9.77 -8.64 -7.33
C ASP A 39 8.88 -8.94 -6.10
N PHE A 40 8.17 -7.93 -5.58
CA PHE A 40 7.34 -8.07 -4.38
C PHE A 40 5.85 -8.02 -4.71
N TRP A 41 5.06 -8.70 -3.90
CA TRP A 41 3.60 -8.57 -3.94
C TRP A 41 3.17 -7.34 -3.13
N ILE A 42 2.70 -6.30 -3.82
CA ILE A 42 2.19 -5.09 -3.16
C ILE A 42 0.81 -5.33 -2.56
N ASN A 43 0.69 -5.04 -1.26
CA ASN A 43 -0.53 -5.22 -0.46
C ASN A 43 -1.31 -3.92 -0.24
N GLY A 44 -0.70 -2.76 -0.49
CA GLY A 44 -1.39 -1.48 -0.42
C GLY A 44 -0.48 -0.28 -0.17
N PHE A 45 -1.12 0.88 -0.09
CA PHE A 45 -0.47 2.18 0.01
C PHE A 45 -1.20 3.10 0.98
N GLY A 46 -0.50 4.11 1.49
CA GLY A 46 -1.14 5.21 2.19
C GLY A 46 -0.17 6.23 2.75
N VAL A 47 -0.68 7.04 3.67
CA VAL A 47 0.09 8.09 4.37
C VAL A 47 0.01 7.87 5.87
N SER A 48 1.11 8.07 6.56
CA SER A 48 1.21 8.04 8.02
C SER A 48 1.85 9.31 8.56
N GLN A 49 1.50 9.71 9.78
CA GLN A 49 2.17 10.81 10.47
C GLN A 49 3.54 10.40 11.00
N GLU A 50 3.68 9.14 11.41
CA GLU A 50 4.92 8.58 11.96
C GLU A 50 5.23 7.24 11.29
N PRO A 51 6.51 6.93 11.03
CA PRO A 51 6.92 5.65 10.50
C PRO A 51 7.04 4.62 11.63
N ASN A 52 7.06 3.34 11.27
CA ASN A 52 7.41 2.25 12.19
C ASN A 52 8.65 1.51 11.66
N GLY A 53 9.25 0.70 12.53
CA GLY A 53 10.38 -0.15 12.18
C GLY A 53 11.72 0.55 12.32
N GLU A 54 12.70 0.05 11.57
CA GLU A 54 14.09 0.49 11.65
C GLU A 54 14.37 1.62 10.65
N GLU A 55 15.08 2.65 11.09
CA GLU A 55 15.53 3.74 10.21
C GLU A 55 16.46 3.20 9.13
N GLN A 56 16.20 3.62 7.90
CA GLN A 56 16.97 3.28 6.70
C GLN A 56 17.77 4.52 6.26
N PHE A 57 17.99 4.68 4.94
CA PHE A 57 18.70 5.84 4.40
C PHE A 57 17.75 7.04 4.22
N ASN A 58 18.29 8.27 4.32
CA ASN A 58 17.53 9.52 4.07
C ASN A 58 16.24 9.70 4.90
N GLY A 59 16.17 9.12 6.09
CA GLY A 59 15.00 9.21 6.95
C GLY A 59 13.83 8.31 6.50
N GLU A 60 14.08 7.36 5.60
CA GLU A 60 13.17 6.26 5.29
C GLU A 60 13.13 5.25 6.45
N TYR A 61 12.09 4.42 6.51
CA TYR A 61 11.95 3.39 7.54
C TYR A 61 11.41 2.09 6.96
N CYS A 62 11.81 0.96 7.55
CA CYS A 62 11.36 -0.37 7.14
C CYS A 62 10.91 -1.17 8.37
N ASP A 63 9.65 -1.59 8.37
CA ASP A 63 9.06 -2.51 9.34
C ASP A 63 8.79 -3.86 8.67
N GLN A 64 9.84 -4.69 8.53
CA GLN A 64 9.76 -5.98 7.86
C GLN A 64 9.80 -7.14 8.87
N TRP A 65 8.99 -8.15 8.59
CA TRP A 65 8.86 -9.37 9.37
C TRP A 65 9.14 -10.59 8.49
N MET A 66 10.20 -11.34 8.83
CA MET A 66 10.44 -12.65 8.23
C MET A 66 9.45 -13.68 8.82
N ARG A 67 8.68 -14.36 7.96
CA ARG A 67 7.78 -15.46 8.33
C ARG A 67 8.40 -16.83 8.08
N GLY A 68 9.38 -16.91 7.20
CA GLY A 68 10.16 -18.09 6.86
C GLY A 68 11.55 -17.71 6.36
N GLU A 69 12.24 -18.65 5.71
CA GLU A 69 13.57 -18.40 5.11
C GLU A 69 13.45 -17.42 3.93
N ASP A 70 12.52 -17.70 3.02
CA ASP A 70 12.24 -16.90 1.81
C ASP A 70 10.79 -16.39 1.79
N SER A 71 10.21 -16.11 2.96
CA SER A 71 8.89 -15.48 3.00
C SER A 71 8.79 -14.44 4.11
N GLY A 72 8.21 -13.30 3.78
CA GLY A 72 8.06 -12.18 4.68
C GLY A 72 7.03 -11.17 4.20
N ASP A 73 6.69 -10.26 5.10
CA ASP A 73 5.83 -9.11 4.81
C ASP A 73 6.40 -7.89 5.52
N GLY A 74 6.08 -6.71 5.00
CA GLY A 74 6.57 -5.48 5.61
C GLY A 74 5.86 -4.23 5.13
N ILE A 75 6.18 -3.14 5.79
CA ILE A 75 5.80 -1.80 5.39
C ILE A 75 7.06 -0.95 5.27
N TYR A 76 7.27 -0.36 4.09
CA TYR A 76 8.33 0.59 3.84
C TYR A 76 7.76 2.01 3.83
N TYR A 77 8.48 2.95 4.44
CA TYR A 77 8.05 4.33 4.60
C TYR A 77 9.04 5.30 3.93
N TYR A 78 8.53 6.10 3.01
CA TYR A 78 9.24 7.23 2.39
C TYR A 78 8.82 8.55 3.02
N PRO A 79 9.74 9.45 3.37
CA PRO A 79 9.37 10.80 3.78
C PRO A 79 8.73 11.56 2.61
N ILE A 80 7.62 12.26 2.86
CA ILE A 80 6.93 13.05 1.83
C ILE A 80 7.62 14.41 1.67
N GLU A 81 7.94 14.80 0.44
CA GLU A 81 8.59 16.07 0.13
C GLU A 81 7.82 17.27 0.72
N GLY A 82 8.52 18.12 1.47
CA GLY A 82 7.95 19.30 2.10
C GLY A 82 6.96 19.01 3.24
N SER A 83 6.89 17.77 3.72
CA SER A 83 6.00 17.33 4.79
C SER A 83 6.77 16.69 5.95
N THR A 84 6.08 16.53 7.09
CA THR A 84 6.54 15.70 8.23
C THR A 84 5.95 14.29 8.19
N GLN A 85 5.16 13.99 7.17
CA GLN A 85 4.45 12.72 7.00
C GLN A 85 5.24 11.77 6.11
N TYR A 86 4.80 10.51 6.11
CA TYR A 86 5.40 9.41 5.39
C TYR A 86 4.40 8.78 4.44
N PHE A 87 4.82 8.53 3.21
CA PHE A 87 4.14 7.63 2.28
C PHE A 87 4.58 6.21 2.58
N TRP A 88 3.65 5.26 2.65
CA TRP A 88 3.97 3.88 2.94
C TRP A 88 3.52 2.92 1.85
N ILE A 89 4.31 1.87 1.67
CA ILE A 89 4.06 0.74 0.77
C ILE A 89 4.05 -0.52 1.64
N ALA A 90 2.93 -1.25 1.63
CA ALA A 90 2.86 -2.57 2.24
C ALA A 90 3.18 -3.63 1.18
N TYR A 91 4.02 -4.60 1.50
CA TYR A 91 4.51 -5.60 0.55
C TYR A 91 4.69 -6.98 1.19
N ALA A 92 4.81 -8.01 0.37
CA ALA A 92 5.12 -9.38 0.78
C ALA A 92 5.99 -10.09 -0.26
N PHE A 93 6.73 -11.10 0.19
CA PHE A 93 7.57 -11.98 -0.63
C PHE A 93 7.56 -13.41 -0.07
#